data_AF-A0A6P7GFX3-F1
#
_entry.id   AF-A0A6P7GFX3-F1
#
_cell.length_a   1.000
_cell.length_b   1.000
_cell.length_c   1.000
_cell.angle_alpha   90.00
_cell.angle_beta   90.00
_cell.angle_gamma   90.00
#
_symmetry.space_group_name_H-M   'P 1'
#
loop_
_entity.id
_entity.type
_entity.pdbx_description
1 polymer ?
#
loop_
_entity_poly.entity_id
_entity_poly.type
_entity_poly.pdbx_seq_one_letter_code
_entity_poly.pdbx_strand_id
1 'polypeptide(L)'
;MPLPDTGFRNVGSRCIYRFCVALGNFWMAPEECIKPFISRYILEDLNRLNSLTRDRLQQYAQAVANNGSAVQNCWGFIDGTARAICRPGTDREAYYSGPKHVHYIKYQAVVCPDGIKVSLHEAFMGRRHDAGILRESGLYNQLKEKTRFPDGSTFVLYGDQAYGIRELLLCPYPGQGVNELQQNFNASMSTVRFAPTYSLQSER
;
A
#
# COMPACT_ATOMS: atom_id res chain seq x y z
N MET A 1 -42.12 1.63 15.91
CA MET A 1 -41.11 1.62 16.98
C MET A 1 -39.96 2.53 16.57
N PRO A 2 -39.63 3.59 17.32
CA PRO A 2 -38.44 4.37 17.07
C PRO A 2 -37.20 3.67 17.67
N LEU A 3 -36.07 3.76 16.96
CA LEU A 3 -34.75 3.28 17.40
C LEU A 3 -34.21 4.13 18.57
N PRO A 4 -33.34 3.58 19.44
CA PRO A 4 -32.90 4.26 20.65
C PRO A 4 -31.91 5.39 20.39
N ASP A 5 -32.06 6.47 21.16
CA ASP A 5 -31.18 7.63 21.24
C ASP A 5 -29.72 7.21 21.50
N THR A 6 -28.86 7.33 20.50
CA THR A 6 -27.41 7.29 20.67
C THR A 6 -26.94 8.66 21.16
N GLY A 7 -26.94 8.81 22.49
CA GLY A 7 -26.57 10.04 23.18
C GLY A 7 -25.18 10.57 22.79
N PHE A 8 -25.13 11.47 21.82
CA PHE A 8 -24.07 12.45 21.67
C PHE A 8 -24.43 13.66 22.52
N ARG A 9 -24.00 13.66 23.79
CA ARG A 9 -24.03 14.87 24.62
C ARG A 9 -23.05 15.88 24.02
N ASN A 10 -23.61 17.05 23.77
CA ASN A 10 -22.97 18.25 23.25
C ASN A 10 -21.88 18.71 24.23
N VAL A 11 -20.62 18.36 23.98
CA VAL A 11 -19.47 18.97 24.68
C VAL A 11 -19.00 20.11 23.79
N GLY A 12 -19.39 21.32 24.17
CA GLY A 12 -19.16 22.53 23.39
C GLY A 12 -17.67 22.77 23.13
N SER A 13 -17.27 22.64 21.87
CA SER A 13 -16.22 23.43 21.23
C SER A 13 -16.36 23.31 19.72
N ARG A 14 -16.26 24.46 19.04
CA ARG A 14 -16.67 24.73 17.66
C ARG A 14 -15.96 23.83 16.63
N CYS A 15 -16.61 22.77 16.17
CA CYS A 15 -16.21 22.03 14.96
C CYS A 15 -17.45 21.68 14.13
N ILE A 16 -17.99 22.67 13.40
CA ILE A 16 -19.02 22.46 12.39
C ILE A 16 -18.31 22.32 11.03
N TYR A 17 -18.01 21.08 10.62
CA TYR A 17 -17.62 20.81 9.24
C TYR A 17 -18.87 20.80 8.37
N ARG A 18 -18.99 21.80 7.50
CA ARG A 18 -20.08 21.95 6.54
C ARG A 18 -20.00 20.82 5.51
N PHE A 19 -21.07 20.03 5.49
CA PHE A 19 -21.44 19.04 4.47
C PHE A 19 -21.25 19.60 3.05
N CYS A 20 -20.60 18.84 2.16
CA CYS A 20 -20.74 19.03 0.72
C CYS A 20 -20.65 17.65 0.04
N VAL A 21 -21.82 17.10 -0.30
CA VAL A 21 -21.95 15.92 -1.17
C VAL A 21 -22.32 16.42 -2.55
N ALA A 22 -21.59 15.98 -3.57
CA ALA A 22 -22.13 15.78 -4.90
C ALA A 22 -21.27 14.73 -5.63
N LEU A 23 -21.83 13.52 -5.76
CA LEU A 23 -21.55 12.51 -6.80
C LEU A 23 -20.09 12.00 -6.91
N GLY A 24 -19.85 10.80 -6.39
CA GLY A 24 -18.81 9.90 -6.93
C GLY A 24 -17.39 9.97 -6.35
N ASN A 25 -17.11 10.77 -5.32
CA ASN A 25 -15.79 10.78 -4.65
C ASN A 25 -15.97 10.95 -3.14
N PHE A 26 -15.50 9.98 -2.35
CA PHE A 26 -15.60 10.00 -0.89
C PHE A 26 -14.44 10.84 -0.33
N TRP A 27 -14.73 12.07 0.10
CA TRP A 27 -13.77 13.01 0.68
C TRP A 27 -13.71 12.78 2.20
N MET A 28 -12.54 12.35 2.71
CA MET A 28 -12.39 11.95 4.12
C MET A 28 -12.21 13.14 5.07
N ALA A 29 -12.69 12.93 6.30
CA ALA A 29 -12.79 13.87 7.42
C ALA A 29 -11.40 14.16 8.09
N PRO A 30 -11.29 14.95 9.19
CA PRO A 30 -9.99 15.31 9.78
C PRO A 30 -9.22 14.10 10.37
N GLU A 31 -7.93 14.29 10.68
CA GLU A 31 -6.99 13.25 11.15
C GLU A 31 -7.52 12.40 12.31
N GLU A 32 -8.26 13.03 13.23
CA GLU A 32 -8.91 12.41 14.40
C GLU A 32 -10.04 11.43 14.02
N CYS A 33 -10.64 11.59 12.83
CA CYS A 33 -11.66 10.69 12.29
C CYS A 33 -11.08 9.66 11.31
N ILE A 34 -9.96 9.97 10.65
CA ILE A 34 -9.28 9.07 9.70
C ILE A 34 -8.59 7.93 10.44
N LYS A 35 -7.74 8.25 11.43
CA LYS A 35 -6.93 7.26 12.15
C LYS A 35 -7.78 6.14 12.78
N PRO A 36 -8.90 6.41 13.50
CA PRO A 36 -9.70 5.33 14.09
C PRO A 36 -10.54 4.57 13.06
N PHE A 37 -10.97 5.22 11.97
CA PHE A 37 -11.80 4.59 10.95
C PHE A 37 -11.00 3.66 10.06
N ILE A 38 -9.79 4.05 9.66
CA ILE A 38 -8.93 3.23 8.82
C ILE A 38 -8.18 2.19 9.69
N SER A 39 -7.67 2.53 10.88
CA SER A 39 -7.04 1.57 11.81
C SER A 39 -7.95 0.38 12.17
N ARG A 40 -9.28 0.57 12.19
CA ARG A 40 -10.26 -0.52 12.42
C ARG A 40 -10.33 -1.57 11.30
N TYR A 41 -9.92 -1.23 10.08
CA TYR A 41 -9.94 -2.10 8.89
C TYR A 41 -8.55 -2.44 8.36
N ILE A 42 -7.49 -2.00 9.03
CA ILE A 42 -6.13 -2.22 8.56
C ILE A 42 -5.57 -3.56 9.03
N LEU A 43 -5.00 -4.25 8.05
CA LEU A 43 -4.01 -5.30 8.26
C LEU A 43 -2.63 -4.63 8.36
N GLU A 44 -2.22 -4.21 9.56
CA GLU A 44 -0.90 -3.56 9.77
C GLU A 44 0.22 -4.61 9.77
N ASP A 45 -0.17 -5.86 9.97
CA ASP A 45 0.74 -6.94 10.29
C ASP A 45 0.49 -8.09 9.31
N LEU A 46 1.38 -8.22 8.32
CA LEU A 46 1.44 -9.37 7.44
C LEU A 46 1.52 -10.67 8.25
N ASN A 47 2.11 -10.63 9.45
CA ASN A 47 2.28 -11.83 10.24
C ASN A 47 0.96 -12.41 10.75
N ARG A 48 -0.07 -11.57 10.91
CA ARG A 48 -1.42 -11.95 11.39
C ARG A 48 -2.29 -12.58 10.32
N LEU A 49 -1.89 -12.50 9.05
CA LEU A 49 -2.61 -13.12 7.96
C LEU A 49 -2.32 -14.63 7.91
N ASN A 50 -3.12 -15.40 8.63
CA ASN A 50 -3.07 -16.87 8.58
C ASN A 50 -3.38 -17.42 7.18
N SER A 51 -4.07 -16.64 6.33
CA SER A 51 -4.34 -16.99 4.95
C SER A 51 -3.09 -16.93 4.06
N LEU A 52 -2.05 -16.17 4.43
CA LEU A 52 -0.81 -16.04 3.66
C LEU A 52 0.14 -17.20 3.98
N THR A 53 -0.26 -18.40 3.60
CA THR A 53 0.54 -19.62 3.73
C THR A 53 1.59 -19.71 2.62
N ARG A 54 2.55 -20.61 2.79
CA ARG A 54 3.56 -20.92 1.75
C ARG A 54 2.92 -21.25 0.41
N ASP A 55 1.92 -22.12 0.41
CA ASP A 55 1.24 -22.54 -0.82
C ASP A 55 0.55 -21.35 -1.51
N ARG A 56 -0.01 -20.43 -0.73
CA ARG A 56 -0.62 -19.22 -1.28
C ARG A 56 0.40 -18.25 -1.85
N LEU A 57 1.54 -18.06 -1.19
CA LEU A 57 2.66 -17.29 -1.72
C LEU A 57 3.18 -17.89 -3.04
N GLN A 58 3.25 -19.21 -3.13
CA GLN A 58 3.63 -19.91 -4.34
C GLN A 58 2.61 -19.73 -5.46
N GLN A 59 1.31 -19.84 -5.17
CA GLN A 59 0.25 -19.57 -6.13
C GLN A 59 0.31 -18.13 -6.66
N TYR A 60 0.53 -17.16 -5.77
CA TYR A 60 0.68 -15.76 -6.18
C TYR A 60 1.92 -15.54 -7.04
N ALA A 61 3.05 -16.14 -6.66
CA ALA A 61 4.28 -16.06 -7.46
C ALA A 61 4.09 -16.67 -8.86
N GLN A 62 3.42 -17.82 -8.94
CA GLN A 62 3.11 -18.45 -10.22
C GLN A 62 2.16 -17.59 -11.06
N ALA A 63 1.15 -16.97 -10.46
CA ALA A 63 0.24 -16.06 -11.16
C ALA A 63 0.97 -14.84 -11.73
N VAL A 64 1.91 -14.27 -10.97
CA VAL A 64 2.75 -13.15 -11.41
C VAL A 64 3.69 -13.60 -12.55
N ALA A 65 4.31 -14.76 -12.42
CA ALA A 65 5.19 -15.33 -13.44
C ALA A 65 4.43 -15.61 -14.76
N ASN A 66 3.23 -16.22 -14.68
CA ASN A 66 2.38 -16.54 -15.82
C ASN A 66 1.94 -15.29 -16.60
N ASN A 67 1.82 -14.15 -15.91
CA ASN A 67 1.52 -12.86 -16.53
C ASN A 67 2.73 -12.22 -17.23
N GLY A 68 3.86 -12.92 -17.36
CA GLY A 68 5.04 -12.47 -18.07
C GLY A 68 6.08 -11.76 -17.20
N SER A 69 6.05 -11.98 -15.88
CA SER A 69 7.06 -11.42 -14.97
C SER A 69 8.42 -12.09 -15.20
N ALA A 70 9.48 -11.28 -15.27
CA ALA A 70 10.85 -11.79 -15.26
C ALA A 70 11.28 -12.38 -13.90
N VAL A 71 10.51 -12.17 -12.83
CA VAL A 71 10.81 -12.64 -11.47
C VAL A 71 9.86 -13.75 -11.06
N GLN A 72 10.38 -14.99 -10.99
CA GLN A 72 9.56 -16.19 -10.77
C GLN A 72 9.00 -16.32 -9.34
N ASN A 73 9.67 -15.73 -8.35
CA ASN A 73 9.29 -15.79 -6.93
C ASN A 73 8.66 -14.49 -6.41
N CYS A 74 8.22 -13.59 -7.30
CA CYS A 74 7.56 -12.35 -6.93
C CYS A 74 6.09 -12.59 -6.60
N TRP A 75 5.70 -12.48 -5.33
CA TRP A 75 4.34 -12.80 -4.89
C TRP A 75 3.42 -11.59 -4.78
N GLY A 76 3.94 -10.37 -4.85
CA GLY A 76 3.14 -9.17 -4.66
C GLY A 76 3.89 -7.87 -4.92
N PHE A 77 3.14 -6.78 -4.91
CA PHE A 77 3.64 -5.45 -5.23
C PHE A 77 3.49 -4.50 -4.05
N ILE A 78 4.52 -3.72 -3.76
CA ILE A 78 4.46 -2.65 -2.76
C ILE A 78 4.39 -1.29 -3.46
N ASP A 79 3.43 -0.48 -3.03
CA ASP A 79 3.22 0.87 -3.57
C ASP A 79 3.02 1.91 -2.46
N GLY A 80 3.70 3.04 -2.61
CA GLY A 80 3.47 4.23 -1.79
C GLY A 80 2.44 5.13 -2.49
N THR A 81 1.19 5.12 -2.02
CA THR A 81 0.15 5.94 -2.63
C THR A 81 -0.09 7.20 -1.79
N ALA A 82 -0.12 8.37 -2.44
CA ALA A 82 -0.51 9.64 -1.83
C ALA A 82 -1.99 9.95 -2.14
N ARG A 83 -2.79 10.29 -1.11
CA ARG A 83 -4.16 10.84 -1.30
C ARG A 83 -4.21 12.27 -0.87
N ALA A 84 -4.74 13.10 -1.76
CA ALA A 84 -5.11 14.46 -1.41
C ALA A 84 -6.12 14.47 -0.26
N ILE A 85 -5.90 15.36 0.69
CA ILE A 85 -6.79 15.63 1.81
C ILE A 85 -7.17 17.11 1.82
N CYS A 86 -8.25 17.44 2.51
CA CYS A 86 -8.55 18.83 2.84
C CYS A 86 -7.43 19.42 3.69
N ARG A 87 -7.29 20.75 3.65
CA ARG A 87 -6.33 21.48 4.50
C ARG A 87 -6.61 21.16 5.98
N PRO A 88 -5.67 20.55 6.71
CA PRO A 88 -5.89 20.19 8.09
C PRO A 88 -5.94 21.45 8.97
N GLY A 89 -6.66 21.38 10.09
CA GLY A 89 -6.77 22.50 11.05
C GLY A 89 -5.42 22.81 11.70
N THR A 90 -4.69 21.75 12.05
CA THR A 90 -3.38 21.67 12.75
C THR A 90 -2.30 21.09 11.83
N ASP A 91 -1.03 21.33 12.12
CA ASP A 91 0.16 20.78 11.41
C ASP A 91 0.12 20.86 9.87
N ARG A 92 -0.43 21.97 9.37
CA ARG A 92 -0.68 22.25 7.95
C ARG A 92 0.53 22.01 7.06
N GLU A 93 1.72 22.40 7.52
CA GLU A 93 2.96 22.30 6.77
C GLU A 93 3.46 20.85 6.62
N ALA A 94 3.11 19.97 7.56
CA ALA A 94 3.54 18.57 7.55
C ALA A 94 2.87 17.76 6.43
N TYR A 95 1.65 18.14 6.05
CA TYR A 95 0.87 17.49 4.99
C TYR A 95 0.95 18.20 3.64
N TYR A 96 1.47 19.43 3.60
CA TYR A 96 1.54 20.21 2.38
C TYR A 96 2.74 19.81 1.51
N SER A 97 2.50 19.59 0.22
CA SER A 97 3.54 19.36 -0.76
C SER A 97 3.67 20.53 -1.71
N GLY A 98 4.78 21.27 -1.59
CA GLY A 98 5.11 22.40 -2.45
C GLY A 98 4.95 22.09 -3.95
N PRO A 99 5.57 21.03 -4.50
CA PRO A 99 5.50 20.73 -5.93
C PRO A 99 4.10 20.42 -6.47
N LYS A 100 3.19 19.95 -5.62
CA LYS A 100 1.82 19.57 -6.02
C LYS A 100 0.78 20.59 -5.59
N HIS A 101 1.17 21.60 -4.80
CA HIS A 101 0.32 22.60 -4.17
C HIS A 101 -0.94 22.05 -3.45
N VAL A 102 -0.89 20.80 -2.96
CA VAL A 102 -2.00 20.14 -2.27
C VAL A 102 -1.52 19.53 -0.95
N HIS A 103 -2.45 19.37 0.00
CA HIS A 103 -2.22 18.57 1.19
C HIS A 103 -2.47 17.10 0.86
N TYR A 104 -1.57 16.20 1.27
CA TYR A 104 -1.80 14.76 1.11
C TYR A 104 -1.29 13.94 2.29
N ILE A 105 -1.86 12.76 2.41
CA ILE A 105 -1.38 11.68 3.28
C ILE A 105 -0.78 10.60 2.39
N LYS A 106 0.37 10.06 2.78
CA LYS A 106 0.94 8.86 2.17
C LYS A 106 0.56 7.62 2.96
N TYR A 107 0.26 6.55 2.25
CA TYR A 107 0.10 5.22 2.81
C TYR A 107 0.85 4.23 1.92
N GLN A 108 1.37 3.20 2.56
CA GLN A 108 2.08 2.10 1.91
C GLN A 108 1.17 0.90 1.90
N ALA A 109 1.01 0.27 0.74
CA ALA A 109 0.22 -0.95 0.61
C ALA A 109 0.99 -2.07 -0.08
N VAL A 110 0.81 -3.29 0.39
CA VAL A 110 1.19 -4.51 -0.33
C VAL A 110 -0.06 -5.07 -0.99
N VAL A 111 -0.01 -5.24 -2.31
CA VAL A 111 -1.10 -5.72 -3.16
C VAL A 111 -0.73 -7.09 -3.71
N CYS A 112 -1.61 -8.07 -3.47
CA CYS A 112 -1.50 -9.40 -4.04
C CYS A 112 -2.06 -9.46 -5.47
N PRO A 113 -1.73 -10.52 -6.23
CA PRO A 113 -2.30 -10.75 -7.56
C PRO A 113 -3.82 -10.84 -7.59
N ASP A 114 -4.49 -11.23 -6.51
CA ASP A 114 -5.96 -11.20 -6.41
C ASP A 114 -6.55 -9.80 -6.23
N GLY A 115 -5.71 -8.76 -6.22
CA GLY A 115 -6.10 -7.38 -5.97
C GLY A 115 -6.35 -7.06 -4.49
N ILE A 116 -6.17 -8.04 -3.59
CA ILE A 116 -6.35 -7.82 -2.15
C ILE A 116 -5.12 -7.07 -1.61
N LYS A 117 -5.39 -6.02 -0.83
CA LYS A 117 -4.37 -5.30 -0.07
C LYS A 117 -4.15 -6.01 1.26
N VAL A 118 -3.01 -6.67 1.40
CA VAL A 118 -2.68 -7.53 2.55
C VAL A 118 -1.92 -6.81 3.65
N SER A 119 -1.27 -5.69 3.33
CA SER A 119 -0.72 -4.78 4.32
C SER A 119 -1.04 -3.36 3.91
N LEU A 120 -1.50 -2.55 4.85
CA LEU A 120 -1.77 -1.13 4.64
C LEU A 120 -1.20 -0.34 5.83
N HIS A 121 -0.07 0.33 5.65
CA HIS A 121 0.50 1.18 6.71
C HIS A 121 0.10 2.63 6.51
N GLU A 122 -0.42 3.24 7.58
CA GLU A 122 -1.05 4.56 7.58
C GLU A 122 -0.14 5.74 7.93
N ALA A 123 -0.59 6.91 7.46
CA ALA A 123 -0.41 8.27 8.00
C ALA A 123 1.02 8.81 8.19
N PHE A 124 1.92 8.51 7.26
CA PHE A 124 3.20 9.23 7.22
C PHE A 124 2.99 10.65 6.69
N MET A 125 3.54 11.64 7.41
CA MET A 125 3.57 13.04 6.99
C MET A 125 4.12 13.12 5.55
N GLY A 126 3.48 13.94 4.71
CA GLY A 126 3.63 13.89 3.24
C GLY A 126 5.06 14.05 2.71
N ARG A 127 5.98 14.62 3.51
CA ARG A 127 7.40 14.79 3.17
C ARG A 127 8.27 13.54 3.33
N ARG A 128 7.74 12.43 3.87
CA ARG A 128 8.53 11.21 4.06
C ARG A 128 8.79 10.51 2.72
N HIS A 129 10.04 10.10 2.52
CA HIS A 129 10.46 9.24 1.41
C HIS A 129 9.95 7.81 1.65
N ASP A 130 9.68 7.08 0.57
CA ASP A 130 9.04 5.76 0.66
C ASP A 130 9.97 4.72 1.34
N ALA A 131 11.29 4.83 1.18
CA ALA A 131 12.26 4.09 2.00
C ALA A 131 12.17 4.39 3.51
N GLY A 132 11.85 5.64 3.89
CA GLY A 132 11.63 6.02 5.28
C GLY A 132 10.37 5.36 5.84
N ILE A 133 9.30 5.37 5.04
CA ILE A 133 8.03 4.69 5.35
C ILE A 133 8.25 3.19 5.55
N LEU A 134 8.99 2.52 4.66
CA LEU A 134 9.31 1.08 4.78
C LEU A 134 10.08 0.75 6.07
N ARG A 135 10.97 1.65 6.51
CA ARG A 135 11.73 1.46 7.74
C ARG A 135 10.85 1.65 8.96
N GLU A 136 10.00 2.68 8.97
CA GLU A 136 9.12 3.01 10.09
C GLU A 136 7.95 2.03 10.21
N SER A 137 7.47 1.47 9.10
CA SER A 137 6.37 0.48 9.11
C SER A 137 6.77 -0.88 9.67
N GLY A 138 8.07 -1.20 9.70
CA GLY A 138 8.56 -2.52 10.11
C GLY A 138 8.21 -3.65 9.13
N LEU A 139 7.59 -3.33 7.99
CA LEU A 139 7.12 -4.29 6.99
C LEU A 139 8.23 -5.23 6.50
N TYR A 140 9.45 -4.70 6.33
CA TYR A 140 10.58 -5.52 5.88
C TYR A 140 10.96 -6.63 6.87
N ASN A 141 10.77 -6.41 8.17
CA ASN A 141 11.02 -7.44 9.19
C ASN A 141 9.92 -8.51 9.15
N GLN A 142 8.66 -8.11 8.99
CA GLN A 142 7.55 -9.06 8.81
C GLN A 142 7.74 -9.92 7.55
N LEU A 143 8.24 -9.34 6.45
CA LEU A 143 8.59 -10.10 5.25
C LEU A 143 9.63 -11.18 5.52
N LYS A 144 10.69 -10.87 6.27
CA LYS A 144 11.72 -11.88 6.61
C LYS A 144 11.13 -13.06 7.37
N GLU A 145 10.14 -12.83 8.22
CA GLU A 145 9.51 -13.88 9.02
C GLU A 145 8.52 -14.71 8.20
N LYS A 146 7.79 -14.09 7.26
CA LYS A 146 6.74 -14.76 6.49
C LYS A 146 7.17 -15.38 5.18
N THR A 147 8.19 -14.83 4.53
CA THR A 147 8.55 -15.22 3.16
C THR A 147 9.87 -15.98 3.08
N ARG A 148 10.54 -16.24 4.20
CA ARG A 148 11.75 -17.06 4.28
C ARG A 148 11.44 -18.40 4.94
N PHE A 149 11.69 -19.49 4.23
CA PHE A 149 11.45 -20.83 4.72
C PHE A 149 12.75 -21.56 5.09
N PRO A 150 12.69 -22.55 6.00
CA PRO A 150 13.88 -23.30 6.45
C PRO A 150 14.62 -24.04 5.33
N ASP A 151 13.95 -24.35 4.23
CA ASP A 151 14.53 -25.00 3.06
C ASP A 151 15.27 -24.05 2.10
N GLY A 152 15.38 -22.77 2.48
CA GLY A 152 16.05 -21.74 1.69
C GLY A 152 15.15 -21.09 0.63
N SER A 153 13.90 -21.54 0.47
CA SER A 153 12.97 -20.86 -0.45
C SER A 153 12.58 -19.49 0.09
N THR A 154 12.58 -18.49 -0.81
CA THR A 154 12.22 -17.11 -0.50
C THR A 154 11.25 -16.54 -1.52
N PHE A 155 10.31 -15.74 -1.03
CA PHE A 155 9.39 -14.96 -1.88
C PHE A 155 9.66 -13.46 -1.72
N VAL A 156 9.69 -12.77 -2.86
CA VAL A 156 10.06 -11.36 -2.93
C VAL A 156 8.86 -10.46 -3.25
N LEU A 157 8.90 -9.23 -2.77
CA LEU A 157 8.03 -8.16 -3.24
C LEU A 157 8.72 -7.35 -4.33
N TYR A 158 7.93 -6.75 -5.21
CA TYR A 158 8.39 -5.76 -6.18
C TYR A 158 7.84 -4.38 -5.86
N GLY A 159 8.72 -3.39 -5.72
CA GLY A 159 8.38 -2.02 -5.36
C GLY A 159 8.83 -1.00 -6.40
N ASP A 160 8.53 0.28 -6.14
CA ASP A 160 9.20 1.36 -6.86
C ASP A 160 10.68 1.49 -6.47
N GLN A 161 11.42 2.29 -7.22
CA GLN A 161 12.84 2.56 -6.96
C GLN A 161 13.08 3.33 -5.64
N ALA A 162 12.09 4.06 -5.13
CA ALA A 162 12.22 4.88 -3.93
C ALA A 162 12.32 4.04 -2.65
N TYR A 163 11.97 2.76 -2.70
CA TYR A 163 12.20 1.80 -1.60
C TYR A 163 13.64 1.30 -1.47
N GLY A 164 14.39 1.31 -2.58
CA GLY A 164 15.73 0.73 -2.68
C GLY A 164 15.74 -0.80 -2.71
N ILE A 165 16.72 -1.37 -3.43
CA ILE A 165 16.86 -2.82 -3.59
C ILE A 165 17.30 -3.47 -2.28
N ARG A 166 16.64 -4.57 -1.91
CA ARG A 166 16.98 -5.45 -0.77
C ARG A 166 16.76 -6.91 -1.17
N GLU A 167 17.15 -7.84 -0.30
CA GLU A 167 17.04 -9.29 -0.54
C GLU A 167 15.59 -9.74 -0.83
N LEU A 168 14.62 -9.24 -0.07
CA LEU A 168 13.20 -9.60 -0.20
C LEU A 168 12.35 -8.53 -0.90
N LEU A 169 12.99 -7.45 -1.39
CA LEU A 169 12.32 -6.34 -2.05
C LEU A 169 13.13 -5.88 -3.26
N LEU A 170 12.61 -6.21 -4.44
CA LEU A 170 13.21 -5.85 -5.72
C LEU A 170 12.62 -4.52 -6.23
N CYS A 171 13.42 -3.81 -7.01
CA CYS A 171 13.05 -2.54 -7.63
C CYS A 171 13.48 -2.54 -9.11
N PRO A 172 12.90 -1.66 -9.94
CA PRO A 172 13.36 -1.44 -11.31
C PRO A 172 14.84 -1.00 -11.34
N TYR A 173 15.53 -1.33 -12.42
CA TYR A 173 16.84 -0.76 -12.73
C TYR A 173 16.73 0.75 -12.97
N PRO A 174 17.66 1.57 -12.43
CA PRO A 174 17.62 3.03 -12.52
C PRO A 174 17.91 3.52 -13.94
N GLY A 175 17.13 4.48 -14.45
CA GLY A 175 17.09 4.90 -15.87
C GLY A 175 18.37 5.42 -16.56
N GLN A 176 19.51 5.55 -15.88
CA GLN A 176 20.77 5.99 -16.49
C GLN A 176 21.67 4.78 -16.81
N GLY A 177 22.04 4.58 -18.07
CA GLY A 177 22.95 3.50 -18.49
C GLY A 177 22.31 2.10 -18.54
N VAL A 178 20.99 2.01 -18.64
CA VAL A 178 20.24 0.75 -18.64
C VAL A 178 20.42 0.02 -19.97
N ASN A 179 20.94 -1.21 -19.92
CA ASN A 179 21.08 -2.04 -21.11
C ASN A 179 19.71 -2.63 -21.55
N GLU A 180 19.64 -3.17 -22.76
CA GLU A 180 18.39 -3.69 -23.33
C GLU A 180 17.75 -4.79 -22.45
N LEU A 181 18.56 -5.67 -21.84
CA LEU A 181 18.08 -6.71 -20.94
C LEU A 181 17.39 -6.13 -19.70
N GLN A 182 17.96 -5.08 -19.11
CA GLN A 182 17.40 -4.39 -17.94
C GLN A 182 16.15 -3.57 -18.31
N GLN A 183 16.09 -3.01 -19.53
CA GLN A 183 14.88 -2.36 -20.03
C GLN A 183 13.74 -3.38 -20.22
N ASN A 184 14.03 -4.53 -20.83
CA ASN A 184 13.08 -5.63 -20.99
C ASN A 184 12.62 -6.16 -19.62
N PHE A 185 13.53 -6.29 -18.66
CA PHE A 185 13.20 -6.63 -17.28
C PHE A 185 12.21 -5.61 -16.67
N ASN A 186 12.54 -4.32 -16.72
CA ASN A 186 11.69 -3.25 -16.18
C ASN A 186 10.31 -3.22 -16.86
N ALA A 187 10.26 -3.40 -18.19
CA ALA A 187 9.01 -3.43 -18.97
C ALA A 187 8.13 -4.62 -18.59
N SER A 188 8.73 -5.81 -18.42
CA SER A 188 8.01 -7.02 -17.98
C SER A 188 7.39 -6.82 -16.59
N MET A 189 8.17 -6.30 -15.64
CA MET A 189 7.70 -6.08 -14.26
C MET A 189 6.66 -4.96 -14.15
N SER A 190 6.82 -3.89 -14.93
CA SER A 190 5.86 -2.79 -14.99
C SER A 190 4.50 -3.28 -15.48
N THR A 191 4.48 -4.09 -16.56
CA THR A 191 3.24 -4.66 -17.10
C THR A 191 2.50 -5.49 -16.05
N VAL A 192 3.19 -6.39 -15.34
CA VAL A 192 2.55 -7.26 -14.35
C VAL A 192 2.07 -6.49 -13.12
N ARG A 193 2.75 -5.40 -12.74
CA ARG A 193 2.32 -4.52 -11.64
C ARG A 193 0.94 -3.89 -11.89
N PHE A 194 0.60 -3.59 -13.15
CA PHE A 194 -0.70 -3.02 -13.53
C PHE A 194 -1.75 -4.07 -13.92
N ALA A 195 -1.35 -5.32 -14.16
CA ALA A 195 -2.23 -6.40 -14.58
C ALA A 195 -2.82 -7.34 -13.49
N PRO A 196 -2.59 -7.19 -12.16
CA PRO A 196 -2.88 -8.28 -11.21
C PRO A 196 -4.36 -8.68 -11.21
N THR A 197 -5.29 -7.75 -11.40
CA THR A 197 -6.73 -7.98 -11.30
C THR A 197 -7.32 -8.99 -12.33
N TYR A 198 -6.64 -9.25 -13.46
CA TYR A 198 -7.28 -9.94 -14.59
C TYR A 198 -7.10 -11.46 -14.59
N SER A 199 -6.07 -12.01 -13.96
CA SER A 199 -5.71 -13.43 -14.17
C SER A 199 -6.37 -14.43 -13.22
N LEU A 200 -6.85 -14.01 -12.05
CA LEU A 200 -7.55 -14.91 -11.10
C LEU A 200 -9.08 -14.97 -11.30
N GLN A 201 -9.61 -14.24 -12.28
CA GLN A 201 -11.04 -14.24 -12.60
C GLN A 201 -11.43 -15.18 -13.75
N SER A 202 -10.46 -15.72 -14.51
CA SER A 202 -10.73 -16.54 -15.69
C SER A 202 -10.97 -18.03 -15.43
N GLU A 203 -11.00 -18.46 -14.16
CA GLU A 203 -11.21 -19.86 -13.77
C GLU A 203 -12.50 -20.09 -12.97
N ARG A 204 -13.56 -19.29 -13.23
CA ARG A 204 -14.90 -19.54 -12.68
C ARG A 204 -15.93 -19.80 -13.76
#